data_AF-A0A3P3XMI2-F1
#
_entry.id   AF-A0A3P3XMI2-F1
#
_cell.length_a   1.000
_cell.length_b   1.000
_cell.length_c   1.000
_cell.angle_alpha   90.00
_cell.angle_beta   90.00
_cell.angle_gamma   90.00
#
_symmetry.space_group_name_H-M   'P 1'
#
loop_
_entity.id
_entity.type
_entity.pdbx_description
1 polymer ?
#
loop_
_entity_poly.entity_id
_entity_poly.type
_entity_poly.pdbx_seq_one_letter_code
_entity_poly.pdbx_strand_id
1 'polypeptide(L)'
;MIVNVVFHVDEIEKWELALANVHNLLAGIEVERSQVEVVANGKGVEIFASPDEKSLHTMTILADRGVRFCACQNSLKSHNINEEEVPEFFVVVPIGVLELAEKQQKGFAYIKP
;
A
#
# COMPACT_ATOMS: atom_id res chain seq x y z
N MET A 1 -15.33 -15.30 -0.25
CA MET A 1 -15.16 -14.79 1.13
C MET A 1 -14.96 -13.29 1.01
N ILE A 2 -15.60 -12.53 1.90
CA ILE A 2 -15.45 -11.06 1.97
C ILE A 2 -14.42 -10.75 3.05
N VAL A 3 -13.42 -9.94 2.72
CA VAL A 3 -12.33 -9.58 3.66
C VAL A 3 -12.00 -8.10 3.52
N ASN A 4 -11.86 -7.41 4.65
CA ASN A 4 -11.25 -6.09 4.70
C ASN A 4 -9.85 -6.24 5.29
N VAL A 5 -8.83 -5.77 4.58
CA VAL A 5 -7.44 -5.94 4.98
C VAL A 5 -6.61 -4.71 4.66
N VAL A 6 -5.67 -4.41 5.54
CA VAL A 6 -4.64 -3.41 5.32
C VAL A 6 -3.27 -4.08 5.41
N PHE A 7 -2.48 -3.91 4.36
CA PHE A 7 -1.07 -4.30 4.31
C PHE A 7 -0.22 -3.12 4.72
N HIS A 8 0.80 -3.39 5.52
CA HIS A 8 1.77 -2.41 5.98
C HIS A 8 3.14 -2.71 5.37
N VAL A 9 3.70 -1.73 4.65
CA VAL A 9 5.05 -1.78 4.10
C VAL A 9 5.87 -0.62 4.67
N ASP A 10 6.76 -0.90 5.62
CA ASP A 10 7.68 0.08 6.22
C ASP A 10 9.14 -0.06 5.79
N GLU A 11 9.44 -1.09 5.00
CA GLU A 11 10.77 -1.44 4.51
C GLU A 11 10.71 -1.61 2.98
N ILE A 12 11.73 -1.12 2.26
CA ILE A 12 11.75 -1.16 0.79
C ILE A 12 11.82 -2.59 0.25
N GLU A 13 12.54 -3.47 0.96
CA GLU A 13 12.76 -4.87 0.59
C GLU A 13 11.48 -5.72 0.71
N LYS A 14 10.45 -5.22 1.38
CA LYS A 14 9.19 -5.93 1.60
C LYS A 14 8.18 -5.77 0.48
N TRP A 15 8.42 -4.86 -0.48
CA TRP A 15 7.48 -4.59 -1.56
C TRP A 15 7.18 -5.81 -2.43
N GLU A 16 8.19 -6.56 -2.86
CA GLU A 16 7.95 -7.74 -3.72
C GLU A 16 7.05 -8.77 -3.02
N LEU A 17 7.34 -9.05 -1.75
CA LEU A 17 6.54 -9.97 -0.94
C LEU A 17 5.13 -9.42 -0.69
N ALA A 18 4.99 -8.12 -0.38
CA ALA A 18 3.70 -7.47 -0.17
C ALA A 18 2.82 -7.57 -1.42
N LEU A 19 3.35 -7.25 -2.59
CA LEU A 19 2.62 -7.30 -3.86
C LEU A 19 2.22 -8.73 -4.23
N ALA A 20 3.11 -9.71 -4.00
CA ALA A 20 2.77 -11.12 -4.19
C ALA A 20 1.64 -11.58 -3.25
N ASN A 21 1.68 -11.17 -1.98
CA ASN A 21 0.64 -11.49 -1.01
C ASN A 21 -0.70 -10.85 -1.35
N VAL A 22 -0.71 -9.58 -1.78
CA VAL A 22 -1.91 -8.88 -2.25
C VAL A 22 -2.48 -9.61 -3.47
N HIS A 23 -1.65 -9.95 -4.46
CA HIS A 23 -2.10 -10.69 -5.64
C HIS A 23 -2.77 -12.02 -5.27
N ASN A 24 -2.12 -12.80 -4.40
CA ASN A 24 -2.64 -14.09 -3.94
C ASN A 24 -3.95 -13.92 -3.16
N LEU A 25 -4.05 -12.90 -2.32
CA LEU A 25 -5.28 -12.60 -1.59
C LEU A 25 -6.43 -12.29 -2.54
N LEU A 26 -6.22 -11.44 -3.55
CA LEU A 26 -7.26 -11.08 -4.52
C LEU A 26 -7.79 -12.30 -5.30
N ALA A 27 -7.00 -13.36 -5.46
CA ALA A 27 -7.45 -14.61 -6.09
C ALA A 27 -8.36 -15.46 -5.17
N GLY A 28 -8.38 -15.18 -3.86
CA GLY A 28 -9.13 -15.95 -2.86
C GLY A 28 -10.36 -15.25 -2.26
N ILE A 29 -10.64 -14.00 -2.65
CA ILE A 29 -11.72 -13.18 -2.07
C ILE A 29 -12.72 -12.66 -3.13
N GLU A 30 -13.89 -12.22 -2.67
CA GLU A 30 -14.85 -11.46 -3.47
C GLU A 30 -14.40 -10.00 -3.52
N VAL A 31 -13.62 -9.64 -4.54
CA VAL A 31 -12.95 -8.32 -4.65
C VAL A 31 -13.94 -7.16 -4.60
N GLU A 32 -15.07 -7.26 -5.30
CA GLU A 32 -16.07 -6.20 -5.41
C GLU A 32 -16.78 -5.89 -4.08
N ARG A 33 -16.67 -6.80 -3.11
CA ARG A 33 -17.30 -6.69 -1.78
C ARG A 33 -16.27 -6.52 -0.66
N SER A 34 -14.99 -6.56 -1.01
CA SER A 34 -13.84 -6.54 -0.10
C SER A 34 -13.12 -5.20 -0.20
N GLN A 35 -12.37 -4.84 0.85
CA GLN A 35 -11.51 -3.66 0.83
C GLN A 35 -10.08 -4.09 1.07
N VAL A 36 -9.21 -3.83 0.10
CA VAL A 36 -7.78 -4.14 0.20
C VAL A 36 -7.01 -2.85 0.10
N GLU A 37 -6.21 -2.57 1.11
CA GLU A 37 -5.40 -1.36 1.18
C GLU A 37 -3.94 -1.70 1.47
N VAL A 38 -3.02 -0.95 0.87
CA VAL A 38 -1.58 -1.02 1.14
C VAL A 38 -1.13 0.34 1.61
N VAL A 39 -0.58 0.42 2.82
CA VAL A 39 -0.03 1.64 3.39
C VAL A 39 1.49 1.54 3.42
N ALA A 40 2.13 2.38 2.62
CA ALA A 40 3.57 2.61 2.66
C ALA A 40 3.89 3.72 3.66
N ASN A 41 4.75 3.42 4.63
CA ASN A 41 5.31 4.41 5.55
C ASN A 41 6.81 4.13 5.76
N GLY A 42 7.48 4.92 6.61
CA GLY A 42 8.90 4.73 6.91
C GLY A 42 9.74 4.67 5.64
N LYS A 43 10.63 3.67 5.54
CA LYS A 43 11.46 3.45 4.35
C LYS A 43 10.69 2.85 3.18
N GLY A 44 9.49 2.33 3.40
CA GLY A 44 8.63 1.80 2.34
C GLY A 44 8.32 2.85 1.26
N VAL A 45 8.33 4.15 1.59
CA VAL A 45 8.10 5.21 0.59
C VAL A 45 9.33 5.49 -0.29
N GLU A 46 10.52 5.00 0.05
CA GLU A 46 11.73 5.19 -0.76
C GLU A 46 11.61 4.55 -2.16
N ILE A 47 10.64 3.65 -2.37
CA ILE A 47 10.33 3.09 -3.68
C ILE A 47 9.99 4.17 -4.73
N PHE A 48 9.52 5.35 -4.33
CA PHE A 48 9.22 6.44 -5.26
C PHE A 48 10.47 7.19 -5.73
N ALA A 49 11.53 7.25 -4.90
CA ALA A 49 12.78 7.92 -5.25
C ALA A 49 13.63 7.11 -6.24
N SER A 50 13.44 5.79 -6.27
CA SER A 50 14.11 4.88 -7.20
C SER A 50 13.13 3.79 -7.61
N PRO A 51 12.19 4.13 -8.50
CA PRO A 51 11.11 3.24 -8.88
C PRO A 51 11.63 2.00 -9.59
N ASP A 52 11.34 0.84 -9.02
CA ASP A 52 11.45 -0.43 -9.72
C ASP A 52 10.26 -0.56 -10.68
N GLU A 53 10.52 -0.53 -11.99
CA GLU A 53 9.49 -0.57 -13.03
C GLU A 53 8.58 -1.79 -12.89
N LYS A 54 9.13 -2.94 -12.49
CA LYS A 54 8.37 -4.19 -12.29
C LYS A 54 7.38 -4.03 -11.13
N SER A 55 7.82 -3.49 -10.00
CA SER A 55 6.97 -3.23 -8.84
C SER A 55 5.91 -2.19 -9.15
N LEU A 56 6.26 -1.07 -9.80
CA LEU A 56 5.28 -0.06 -10.21
C LEU A 56 4.23 -0.63 -11.17
N HIS A 57 4.65 -1.39 -12.18
CA HIS A 57 3.71 -2.04 -13.10
C HIS A 57 2.75 -2.97 -12.37
N THR A 58 3.26 -3.73 -11.41
CA THR A 58 2.44 -4.62 -10.56
C THR A 58 1.46 -3.82 -9.70
N MET A 59 1.90 -2.72 -9.09
CA MET A 59 1.05 -1.83 -8.31
C MET A 59 -0.09 -1.25 -9.16
N THR A 60 0.18 -0.79 -10.37
CA THR A 60 -0.84 -0.29 -11.31
C THR A 60 -1.90 -1.35 -11.60
N ILE A 61 -1.48 -2.58 -11.94
CA ILE A 61 -2.41 -3.70 -12.18
C ILE A 61 -3.27 -3.98 -10.95
N LEU A 62 -2.69 -3.94 -9.75
CA LEU A 62 -3.42 -4.18 -8.51
C LEU A 62 -4.38 -3.02 -8.18
N ALA A 63 -3.99 -1.78 -8.48
CA ALA A 63 -4.84 -0.61 -8.33
C ALA A 63 -6.06 -0.69 -9.26
N ASP A 64 -5.86 -1.10 -10.52
CA ASP A 64 -6.95 -1.34 -11.48
C ASP A 64 -7.91 -2.45 -11.02
N ARG A 65 -7.43 -3.36 -10.18
CA ARG A 65 -8.23 -4.42 -9.53
C ARG A 65 -8.87 -3.97 -8.21
N GLY A 66 -8.83 -2.68 -7.88
CA GLY A 66 -9.50 -2.10 -6.72
C GLY A 66 -8.66 -2.05 -5.44
N VAL A 67 -7.34 -2.31 -5.50
CA VAL A 67 -6.45 -2.12 -4.35
C VAL A 67 -6.17 -0.64 -4.14
N ARG A 68 -6.42 -0.15 -2.92
CA ARG A 68 -6.07 1.23 -2.56
C ARG A 68 -4.62 1.30 -2.08
N PHE A 69 -3.80 2.08 -2.75
CA PHE A 69 -2.42 2.34 -2.33
C PHE A 69 -2.34 3.69 -1.60
N CYS A 70 -1.65 3.72 -0.46
CA CYS A 70 -1.46 4.91 0.34
C CYS A 70 0.01 5.16 0.64
N ALA A 71 0.43 6.42 0.56
CA ALA A 71 1.76 6.87 0.95
C ALA A 71 1.68 7.84 2.12
N CYS A 72 2.50 7.62 3.16
CA CYS A 72 2.54 8.48 4.34
C CYS A 72 3.27 9.80 4.02
N GLN A 73 2.56 10.93 4.09
CA GLN A 73 3.12 12.28 3.89
C GLN A 73 4.34 12.56 4.77
N ASN A 74 4.27 12.21 6.06
CA ASN A 74 5.39 12.45 6.98
C ASN A 74 6.63 11.66 6.57
N SER A 75 6.45 10.46 6.04
CA SER A 75 7.55 9.64 5.54
C SER A 75 8.10 10.19 4.24
N LEU A 76 7.24 10.61 3.30
CA LEU A 76 7.70 11.29 2.07
C LEU A 76 8.58 12.50 2.42
N LYS A 77 8.12 13.34 3.35
CA LYS A 77 8.88 14.50 3.85
C LYS A 77 10.21 14.09 4.50
N SER A 78 10.24 13.06 5.34
CA SER A 78 11.48 12.63 6.01
C SER A 78 12.51 12.04 5.05
N HIS A 79 12.06 11.50 3.92
CA HIS A 79 12.91 10.94 2.87
C HIS A 79 13.16 11.91 1.69
N ASN A 80 12.72 13.18 1.81
CA ASN A 80 12.85 14.22 0.78
C ASN A 80 12.23 13.85 -0.58
N ILE A 81 11.10 13.15 -0.54
CA ILE A 81 10.34 12.74 -1.72
C ILE A 81 9.18 13.71 -1.90
N ASN A 82 9.09 14.32 -3.09
CA ASN A 82 8.01 15.22 -3.44
C ASN A 82 6.75 14.43 -3.82
N GLU A 83 5.58 15.02 -3.60
CA GLU A 83 4.31 14.38 -3.99
C GLU A 83 4.21 14.13 -5.51
N GLU A 84 4.91 14.92 -6.33
CA GLU A 84 5.00 14.74 -7.79
C GLU A 84 5.75 13.45 -8.19
N GLU A 85 6.58 12.90 -7.30
CA GLU A 85 7.28 11.62 -7.51
C GLU A 85 6.39 10.43 -7.14
N VAL A 86 5.26 10.68 -6.46
CA VAL A 86 4.30 9.65 -6.06
C VAL A 86 3.35 9.38 -7.24
N PRO A 87 3.18 8.12 -7.69
CA PRO A 87 2.26 7.81 -8.77
C PRO A 87 0.82 8.27 -8.47
N GLU A 88 0.11 8.78 -9.48
CA GLU A 88 -1.23 9.37 -9.31
C GLU A 88 -2.28 8.43 -8.69
N PHE A 89 -2.10 7.12 -8.81
CA PHE A 89 -3.00 6.12 -8.22
C PHE A 89 -2.77 5.90 -6.70
N PHE A 90 -1.70 6.46 -6.13
CA PHE A 90 -1.49 6.49 -4.70
C PHE A 90 -2.26 7.66 -4.06
N VAL A 91 -2.87 7.39 -2.92
CA VAL A 91 -3.43 8.43 -2.06
C VAL A 91 -2.39 8.82 -1.02
N VAL A 92 -1.96 10.08 -1.02
CA VAL A 92 -1.10 10.60 0.04
C VAL A 92 -1.94 10.83 1.29
N VAL A 93 -1.63 10.10 2.37
CA VAL A 93 -2.30 10.23 3.68
C VAL A 93 -1.41 10.99 4.65
N PRO A 94 -1.96 11.85 5.54
CA PRO A 94 -1.13 12.67 6.43
C PRO A 94 -0.21 11.86 7.34
N ILE A 95 -0.71 10.76 7.92
CA ILE A 95 0.01 9.93 8.90
C ILE A 95 -0.30 8.45 8.65
N GLY A 96 0.68 7.70 8.13
CA GLY A 96 0.48 6.29 7.76
C GLY A 96 0.13 5.38 8.94
N VAL A 97 0.73 5.58 10.12
CA VAL A 97 0.39 4.79 11.32
C VAL A 97 -1.04 5.06 11.81
N LEU A 98 -1.55 6.28 11.60
CA LEU A 98 -2.94 6.61 11.93
C LEU A 98 -3.90 5.92 10.95
N GLU A 99 -3.60 5.92 9.64
CA GLU A 99 -4.38 5.17 8.65
C GLU A 99 -4.47 3.69 9.05
N LEU A 100 -3.33 3.07 9.37
CA LEU A 100 -3.29 1.67 9.84
C LEU A 100 -4.14 1.42 11.08
N ALA A 101 -4.07 2.32 12.07
CA ALA A 101 -4.85 2.21 13.30
C ALA A 101 -6.35 2.38 13.04
N GLU A 102 -6.75 3.33 12.20
CA GLU A 102 -8.15 3.54 11.81
C GLU A 102 -8.72 2.35 11.06
N LYS A 103 -7.97 1.74 10.13
CA LYS A 103 -8.40 0.53 9.42
C LYS A 103 -8.61 -0.62 10.39
N GLN A 104 -7.66 -0.86 11.30
CA GLN A 104 -7.81 -1.88 12.33
C GLN A 104 -9.03 -1.62 13.23
N GLN A 105 -9.27 -0.37 13.64
CA GLN A 105 -10.45 -0.01 14.41
C GLN A 105 -11.77 -0.26 13.66
N LYS A 106 -11.75 -0.11 12.33
CA LYS A 106 -12.87 -0.45 11.42
C LYS A 106 -12.99 -1.96 11.16
N GLY A 107 -12.19 -2.79 11.82
CA GLY A 107 -12.24 -4.24 11.73
C GLY A 107 -11.43 -4.85 10.58
N PHE A 108 -10.52 -4.09 9.97
CA PHE A 108 -9.62 -4.64 8.96
C PHE A 108 -8.64 -5.61 9.61
N ALA A 109 -8.37 -6.72 8.92
CA ALA A 109 -7.19 -7.52 9.20
C ALA A 109 -5.94 -6.69 8.90
N TYR A 110 -4.93 -6.81 9.75
CA TYR A 110 -3.64 -6.16 9.55
C TYR A 110 -2.59 -7.21 9.16
N ILE A 111 -1.90 -6.98 8.05
CA ILE A 111 -0.84 -7.86 7.55
C ILE A 111 0.43 -7.04 7.36
N LYS A 112 1.54 -7.52 7.93
CA LYS A 112 2.87 -6.95 7.77
C LYS A 112 3.81 -8.01 7.17
N PRO A 113 4.10 -7.95 5.86
CA PRO A 113 4.95 -8.91 5.15
C PRO A 113 6.42 -8.95 5.63
#